data_AF-A0A9D1EFK2-F1
#
_entry.id   AF-A0A9D1EFK2-F1
#
_cell.length_a   1.000
_cell.length_b   1.000
_cell.length_c   1.000
_cell.angle_alpha   90.00
_cell.angle_beta   90.00
_cell.angle_gamma   90.00
#
_symmetry.space_group_name_H-M   'P 1'
#
loop_
_entity.id
_entity.type
_entity.pdbx_description
1 polymer ?
#
loop_
_entity_poly.entity_id
_entity_poly.type
_entity_poly.pdbx_seq_one_letter_code
_entity_poly.pdbx_strand_id
1 'polypeptide(L)' 'MESFYGTFKAEFINRHRFSSEEEFNNGTLDYVYVYYNHVRPHSSNGYMTPFEKRTQT' A
#
# COMPACT_ATOMS: atom_id res chain seq x y z
N MET A 1 6.38 11.17 9.05
CA MET A 1 6.69 9.94 8.31
C MET A 1 5.56 8.97 8.56
N GLU A 2 4.67 8.77 7.58
CA GLU A 2 3.71 7.65 7.62
C GLU A 2 4.51 6.34 7.59
N SER A 3 4.27 5.43 8.55
CA SER A 3 4.91 4.12 8.54
C SER A 3 4.13 3.18 7.63
N PHE A 4 4.80 2.60 6.64
CA PHE A 4 4.22 1.58 5.75
C PHE A 4 3.52 0.49 6.56
N TYR A 5 4.18 -0.09 7.57
CA TYR A 5 3.64 -1.22 8.33
C TYR A 5 2.41 -0.85 9.17
N GLY A 6 2.34 0.38 9.71
CA GLY A 6 1.16 0.84 10.44
C GLY A 6 -0.05 0.95 9.49
N THR A 7 0.20 1.55 8.33
CA THR A 7 -0.78 1.74 7.26
C THR A 7 -1.26 0.41 6.68
N PHE A 8 -0.34 -0.48 6.33
CA PHE A 8 -0.62 -1.81 5.81
C PHE A 8 -1.48 -2.63 6.77
N LYS A 9 -1.17 -2.59 8.07
CA LYS A 9 -2.00 -3.26 9.06
C LYS A 9 -3.41 -2.66 9.15
N ALA A 10 -3.53 -1.33 9.19
CA ALA A 10 -4.80 -0.65 9.36
C ALA A 10 -5.73 -0.75 8.14
N GLU A 11 -5.18 -0.59 6.93
CA GLU A 11 -5.95 -0.55 5.68
C GLU A 11 -6.13 -1.94 5.05
N PHE A 12 -5.16 -2.86 5.22
CA PHE A 12 -5.20 -4.18 4.61
C PHE A 12 -5.41 -5.29 5.64
N ILE A 13 -4.44 -5.57 6.51
CA ILE A 13 -4.46 -6.77 7.38
C ILE A 13 -5.70 -6.82 8.27
N ASN A 14 -6.04 -5.73 8.95
CA ASN A 14 -7.16 -5.69 9.90
C ASN A 14 -8.54 -5.68 9.23
N ARG A 15 -8.60 -5.41 7.92
CA ARG A 15 -9.86 -5.28 7.16
C ARG A 15 -10.17 -6.49 6.30
N HIS A 16 -9.24 -7.42 6.18
CA HIS A 16 -9.38 -8.61 5.33
C HIS A 16 -9.22 -9.86 6.18
N ARG A 17 -9.94 -10.91 5.79
CA ARG A 17 -9.77 -12.25 6.33
C ARG A 17 -9.29 -13.14 5.21
N PHE A 18 -8.20 -13.85 5.45
CA PHE A 18 -7.57 -14.69 4.45
C PHE A 18 -7.91 -16.15 4.72
N SER A 19 -8.28 -16.88 3.68
CA SER A 19 -8.61 -18.30 3.74
C SER A 19 -7.42 -19.20 3.45
N SER A 20 -6.37 -18.66 2.81
CA SER A 20 -5.13 -19.36 2.49
C SER A 20 -3.92 -18.41 2.46
N GLU A 21 -2.72 -18.98 2.56
CA GLU A 21 -1.48 -18.23 2.39
C GLU A 21 -1.34 -17.67 0.97
N GLU A 22 -1.83 -18.39 -0.05
CA GLU A 22 -1.83 -17.92 -1.43
C GLU A 22 -2.69 -16.66 -1.61
N GLU A 23 -3.89 -16.64 -1.03
CA GLU A 23 -4.78 -15.47 -1.05
C GLU A 23 -4.13 -14.27 -0.36
N PHE A 24 -3.51 -14.51 0.80
CA PHE A 24 -2.78 -13.49 1.53
C PHE A 24 -1.61 -12.91 0.72
N ASN A 25 -0.82 -13.77 0.09
CA ASN A 25 0.32 -13.37 -0.73
C ASN A 25 -0.13 -12.57 -1.95
N ASN A 26 -1.14 -13.05 -2.69
CA ASN A 26 -1.68 -12.34 -3.85
C ASN A 26 -2.25 -10.96 -3.47
N GLY A 27 -3.03 -10.89 -2.39
CA GLY A 27 -3.56 -9.62 -1.90
C GLY A 27 -2.47 -8.68 -1.41
N THR A 28 -1.40 -9.20 -0.80
CA THR A 28 -0.24 -8.40 -0.40
C THR A 28 0.48 -7.81 -1.61
N LEU A 29 0.69 -8.61 -2.66
CA LEU A 29 1.30 -8.15 -3.91
C LEU A 29 0.47 -7.03 -4.55
N ASP A 30 -0.85 -7.22 -4.68
CA ASP A 30 -1.74 -6.20 -5.21
C ASP A 30 -1.73 -4.92 -4.36
N TYR A 31 -1.87 -5.06 -3.04
CA TYR A 31 -1.85 -3.92 -2.14
C TYR A 31 -0.54 -3.12 -2.25
N VAL A 32 0.61 -3.78 -2.30
CA VAL A 32 1.90 -3.09 -2.35
C VAL A 32 2.17 -2.51 -3.72
N TYR A 33 2.13 -3.33 -4.78
CA TYR A 33 2.58 -2.93 -6.11
C TYR A 33 1.55 -2.12 -6.89
N VAL A 34 0.26 -2.26 -6.59
CA VAL A 34 -0.79 -1.52 -7.29
C VAL A 34 -1.28 -0.40 -6.38
N TYR A 35 -1.92 -0.73 -5.27
CA TYR A 35 -2.60 0.28 -4.46
C TYR A 35 -1.62 1.26 -3.79
N TYR A 36 -0.70 0.78 -2.96
CA TYR A 36 0.16 1.62 -2.14
C TYR A 36 1.12 2.48 -2.97
N ASN A 37 1.70 1.90 -4.03
CA ASN A 37 2.69 2.59 -4.87
C ASN A 37 2.08 3.47 -5.97
N HIS A 38 0.92 3.13 -6.53
CA HIS A 38 0.38 3.80 -7.72
C HIS A 38 -0.99 4.47 -7.51
N VAL A 39 -1.70 4.17 -6.42
CA VAL A 39 -3.07 4.71 -6.19
C VAL A 39 -3.15 5.54 -4.91
N ARG A 40 -2.53 5.10 -3.81
CA ARG A 40 -2.64 5.75 -2.50
C ARG A 40 -1.78 7.03 -2.45
N PRO A 41 -2.37 8.22 -2.26
CA PRO A 41 -1.60 9.44 -2.02
C PRO A 41 -1.03 9.43 -0.60
N HIS A 42 0.18 9.98 -0.42
CA HIS A 42 0.84 10.07 0.88
C HIS A 42 1.00 11.52 1.28
N SER A 43 0.56 11.88 2.48
CA SER A 43 0.68 13.24 3.00
C SER A 43 2.15 13.69 3.06
N SER A 44 3.04 12.74 3.39
CA SER A 44 4.49 12.96 3.44
C SER A 44 5.10 13.25 2.06
N ASN A 45 4.44 12.86 0.98
CA ASN A 45 4.86 13.11 -0.41
C ASN A 45 4.15 14.32 -1.02
N GLY A 46 3.50 15.18 -0.23
CA GLY A 46 2.71 16.28 -0.77
C GLY A 46 1.45 15.80 -1.48
N TYR A 47 0.81 14.73 -0.95
CA TYR A 47 -0.36 14.07 -1.52
C TYR A 47 -0.14 13.39 -2.87
N MET A 48 1.12 13.14 -3.24
CA MET A 48 1.47 12.31 -4.38
C MET A 48 1.59 10.84 -3.98
N THR A 49 1.37 9.96 -4.94
CA THR A 49 1.70 8.54 -4.80
C THR A 49 3.23 8.36 -4.74
N PRO A 50 3.74 7.24 -4.20
CA PRO A 50 5.17 6.95 -4.20
C PRO A 50 5.73 6.90 -5.62
N PHE A 51 4.96 6.37 -6.59
CA PHE A 51 5.33 6.35 -7.99
C PHE A 51 5.44 7.76 -8.60
N GLU A 52 4.47 8.63 -8.38
CA GLU A 52 4.55 10.02 -8.88
C GLU A 52 5.74 10.76 -8.28
N LYS A 53 6.00 10.58 -6.98
CA LYS A 53 7.11 11.26 -6.31
C LYS A 53 8.47 10.87 -6.89
N ARG A 54 8.65 9.61 -7.31
CA ARG A 54 9.92 9.14 -7.91
C ARG A 54 10.07 9.48 -9.40
N THR A 55 8.97 9.72 -10.12
CA THR A 55 9.01 10.02 -11.57
C THR A 55 8.99 11.51 -11.86
N GLN A 56 8.71 12.35 -10.87
CA GLN A 56 8.80 13.80 -10.99
C GLN A 56 10.28 14.20 -11.16
N THR A 57 10.65 14.53 -12.40
CA THR A 57 11.96 15.07 -12.80
C THR A 57 11.99 16.58 -12.55
#